data_AF-A0A087UWE8-F1
#
_entry.id   AF-A0A087UWE8-F1
#
_cell.length_a   1.000
_cell.length_b   1.000
_cell.length_c   1.000
_cell.angle_alpha   90.00
_cell.angle_beta   90.00
_cell.angle_gamma   90.00
#
_symmetry.space_group_name_H-M   'P 1'
#
loop_
_entity.id
_entity.type
_entity.pdbx_description
1 polymer ?
#
loop_
_entity_poly.entity_id
_entity_poly.type
_entity_poly.pdbx_seq_one_letter_code
_entity_poly.pdbx_strand_id
1 'polypeptide(L)'
;EHLFKVEENGGSWKQTYPLPEDTTLQELPVLKEVHCNLSFDISKRRELSPSSQVFLRLQCLLSFGKCLTRASESSVDFDVEKKKYYFNLCSKVKESNKEFSNNKTVNHDTETQKQQLMRSMTHLWLK
;
A
#
# COMPACT_ATOMS: atom_id res chain seq x y z
N GLU A 1 10.63 -19.00 29.09
CA GLU A 1 9.86 -17.98 28.33
C GLU A 1 10.75 -17.39 27.23
N HIS A 2 11.06 -18.17 26.19
CA HIS A 2 12.05 -17.78 25.15
C HIS A 2 11.47 -17.72 23.73
N LEU A 3 10.14 -17.69 23.58
CA LEU A 3 9.51 -17.76 22.26
C LEU A 3 9.58 -16.46 21.45
N PHE A 4 9.95 -15.33 22.06
CA PHE A 4 9.89 -14.02 21.42
C PHE A 4 11.21 -13.28 21.60
N LYS A 5 12.25 -13.73 20.90
CA LYS A 5 13.39 -12.85 20.59
C LYS A 5 12.94 -11.91 19.48
N VAL A 6 12.45 -10.74 19.86
CA VAL A 6 12.42 -9.59 18.96
C VAL A 6 13.84 -9.06 18.92
N GLU A 7 14.59 -9.40 17.88
CA GLU A 7 15.87 -8.75 17.64
C GLU A 7 15.56 -7.31 17.19
N GLU A 8 15.77 -6.34 18.09
CA GLU A 8 15.65 -4.90 17.80
C GLU A 8 16.74 -4.37 16.86
N ASN A 9 17.68 -5.21 16.42
CA ASN A 9 18.78 -4.82 15.54
C ASN A 9 18.54 -5.30 14.11
N GLY A 10 17.80 -4.54 13.29
CA GLY A 10 17.86 -4.61 11.82
C GLY A 10 17.65 -5.97 11.13
N GLY A 11 17.37 -7.03 11.89
CA GLY A 11 17.24 -8.39 11.42
C GLY A 11 15.87 -8.55 10.79
N SER A 12 15.82 -9.26 9.67
CA SER A 12 14.55 -9.67 9.08
C SER A 12 13.86 -10.62 10.05
N TRP A 13 12.91 -10.12 10.84
CA TRP A 13 12.00 -10.96 11.61
C TRP A 13 11.38 -12.01 10.68
N LYS A 14 11.35 -13.27 11.11
CA LYS A 14 10.74 -14.37 10.37
C LYS A 14 9.78 -15.13 11.28
N GLN A 15 8.56 -15.34 10.79
CA GLN A 15 7.62 -16.23 11.43
C GLN A 15 8.06 -17.67 11.20
N THR A 16 8.30 -18.41 12.27
CA THR A 16 8.61 -19.86 12.23
C THR A 16 7.48 -20.69 12.85
N TYR A 17 6.70 -20.08 13.74
CA TYR A 17 5.60 -20.75 14.42
C TYR A 17 4.30 -20.60 13.60
N PRO A 18 3.66 -21.71 13.20
CA PRO A 18 2.40 -21.68 12.45
C PRO A 18 1.23 -21.27 13.36
N LEU A 19 0.45 -20.31 12.88
CA LEU A 19 -0.81 -19.91 13.49
C LEU A 19 -1.94 -20.91 13.12
N PRO A 20 -3.10 -20.85 13.80
CA PRO A 20 -4.25 -21.69 13.47
C PRO A 20 -4.69 -21.58 12.00
N GLU A 21 -4.65 -20.37 11.43
CA GLU A 21 -4.94 -20.12 10.02
C GLU A 21 -3.94 -20.81 9.08
N ASP A 22 -2.63 -20.79 9.39
CA ASP A 22 -1.61 -21.46 8.58
C ASP A 22 -1.83 -22.98 8.57
N THR A 23 -2.26 -23.54 9.71
CA THR A 23 -2.56 -24.97 9.83
C THR A 23 -3.83 -25.34 9.05
N THR A 24 -4.85 -24.47 9.10
CA THR A 24 -6.12 -24.68 8.38
C THR A 24 -5.94 -24.56 6.87
N LEU A 25 -5.03 -23.69 6.42
CA LEU A 25 -4.81 -23.38 5.01
C LEU A 25 -3.65 -24.18 4.39
N GLN A 26 -3.07 -25.15 5.11
CA GLN A 26 -1.85 -25.85 4.71
C GLN A 26 -1.92 -26.48 3.31
N GLU A 27 -3.11 -26.93 2.91
CA GLU A 27 -3.37 -27.61 1.63
C GLU A 27 -3.49 -26.65 0.43
N LEU A 28 -3.47 -25.33 0.65
CA LEU A 28 -3.56 -24.36 -0.43
C LEU A 28 -2.23 -24.25 -1.20
N PRO A 29 -2.20 -24.60 -2.51
CA PRO A 29 -0.96 -24.60 -3.29
C PRO A 29 -0.28 -23.23 -3.37
N VAL A 30 -1.07 -22.15 -3.41
CA VAL A 30 -0.58 -20.77 -3.48
C VAL A 30 0.25 -20.38 -2.24
N LEU A 31 0.03 -21.04 -1.10
CA LEU A 31 0.73 -20.75 0.16
C LEU A 31 1.91 -21.70 0.43
N LYS A 32 2.19 -22.66 -0.47
CA LYS A 32 3.20 -23.70 -0.26
C LYS A 32 4.59 -23.13 0.02
N GLU A 33 4.97 -22.07 -0.68
CA GLU A 33 6.25 -21.39 -0.48
C GLU A 33 6.33 -20.63 0.85
N VAL A 34 5.21 -20.11 1.35
CA VAL A 34 5.18 -19.45 2.66
C VAL A 34 5.23 -20.51 3.77
N HIS A 35 4.44 -21.57 3.62
CA HIS A 35 4.36 -22.67 4.58
C HIS A 35 5.65 -23.48 4.68
N CYS A 36 6.51 -23.53 3.66
CA CYS A 36 7.79 -24.23 3.77
C CYS A 36 8.74 -23.61 4.83
N ASN A 37 8.50 -22.36 5.23
CA ASN A 37 9.26 -21.68 6.26
C ASN A 37 8.70 -21.89 7.68
N LEU A 38 7.52 -22.51 7.81
CA LEU A 38 6.86 -22.76 9.08
C LEU A 38 7.13 -24.18 9.57
N SER A 39 7.35 -24.31 10.88
CA SER A 39 7.53 -25.62 11.53
C SER A 39 6.17 -26.18 11.96
N PHE A 40 5.61 -27.07 11.15
CA PHE A 40 4.32 -27.71 11.46
C PHE A 40 4.40 -28.85 12.49
N ASP A 41 5.59 -29.22 12.99
CA ASP A 41 5.83 -30.35 13.92
C ASP A 41 4.90 -30.30 15.16
N ILE A 42 3.84 -31.12 15.12
CA ILE A 42 2.76 -31.15 16.11
C ILE A 42 3.27 -31.66 17.46
N SER A 43 4.26 -32.56 17.46
CA SER A 43 4.78 -33.21 18.66
C SER A 43 5.53 -32.25 19.59
N LYS A 44 6.01 -31.11 19.06
CA LYS A 44 6.71 -30.08 19.83
C LYS A 44 5.87 -28.82 20.07
N ARG A 45 4.60 -28.80 19.62
CA ARG A 45 3.76 -27.60 19.75
C ARG A 45 3.29 -27.44 21.19
N ARG A 46 3.74 -26.35 21.80
CA ARG A 46 3.06 -25.78 22.96
C ARG A 46 1.97 -24.85 22.45
N GLU A 47 0.73 -25.04 22.87
CA GLU A 47 -0.37 -24.16 22.46
C GLU A 47 -0.04 -22.71 22.82
N LEU A 48 -0.09 -21.82 21.81
CA LEU A 48 0.15 -20.40 22.04
C LEU A 48 -1.07 -19.78 22.69
N SER A 49 -0.83 -18.96 23.71
CA SER A 49 -1.88 -18.11 24.27
C SER A 49 -2.48 -17.20 23.19
N PRO A 50 -3.77 -16.81 23.31
CA PRO A 50 -4.39 -15.88 22.36
C PRO A 50 -3.57 -14.60 22.15
N SER A 51 -3.02 -14.03 23.21
CA SER A 51 -2.16 -12.83 23.15
C SER A 51 -0.89 -13.06 22.34
N SER A 52 -0.25 -14.21 22.49
CA SER A 52 0.93 -14.58 21.69
C SER A 52 0.59 -14.76 20.21
N GLN A 53 -0.57 -15.33 19.89
CA GLN A 53 -1.02 -15.45 18.50
C GLN A 53 -1.29 -14.06 17.88
N VAL A 54 -1.97 -13.16 18.62
CA VAL A 54 -2.19 -11.77 18.18
C VAL A 54 -0.86 -11.06 17.94
N PHE A 55 0.11 -11.22 18.84
CA PHE A 55 1.43 -10.63 18.68
C PHE A 55 2.12 -11.12 17.40
N LEU A 56 2.09 -12.42 17.11
CA LEU A 56 2.65 -12.95 15.86
C LEU A 56 1.96 -12.35 14.64
N ARG A 57 0.61 -12.29 14.62
CA ARG A 57 -0.14 -11.65 13.52
C ARG A 57 0.29 -10.20 13.29
N LEU A 58 0.49 -9.44 14.37
CA LEU A 58 0.98 -8.06 14.26
C LEU A 58 2.38 -8.01 13.64
N GLN A 59 3.28 -8.91 14.02
CA GLN A 59 4.61 -8.98 13.42
C GLN A 59 4.56 -9.35 11.93
N CYS A 60 3.67 -10.29 11.53
CA CYS A 60 3.43 -10.62 10.13
C CYS A 60 3.00 -9.38 9.34
N LEU A 61 2.01 -8.64 9.85
CA LEU A 61 1.50 -7.42 9.22
C LEU A 61 2.56 -6.33 9.11
N LEU A 62 3.38 -6.13 10.16
CA LEU A 62 4.48 -5.18 10.13
C LEU A 62 5.56 -5.58 9.12
N SER A 63 5.87 -6.86 9.03
CA SER A 63 6.82 -7.40 8.05
C SER A 63 6.29 -7.22 6.62
N PHE A 64 5.01 -7.52 6.40
CA PHE A 64 4.33 -7.27 5.14
C PHE A 64 4.36 -5.78 4.76
N GLY A 65 4.12 -4.87 5.71
CA GLY A 65 4.28 -3.44 5.49
C GLY A 65 5.68 -3.04 5.00
N LYS A 66 6.75 -3.64 5.56
CA LYS A 66 8.13 -3.44 5.07
C LYS A 66 8.35 -4.00 3.66
N CYS A 67 7.66 -5.09 3.30
CA CYS A 67 7.68 -5.61 1.94
C CYS A 67 6.97 -4.66 0.98
N LEU A 68 5.82 -4.09 1.38
CA LEU A 68 5.09 -3.11 0.58
C LEU A 68 5.93 -1.86 0.32
N THR A 69 6.62 -1.30 1.32
CA THR A 69 7.45 -0.11 1.09
C THR A 69 8.67 -0.36 0.19
N ARG A 70 9.09 -1.63 0.02
CA ARG A 70 10.18 -2.02 -0.88
C ARG A 70 9.72 -2.33 -2.30
N ALA A 71 8.43 -2.57 -2.51
CA ALA A 71 7.91 -2.84 -3.84
C ALA A 71 7.92 -1.54 -4.67
N SER A 72 8.53 -1.57 -5.86
CA SER A 72 8.77 -0.41 -6.74
C SER A 72 7.51 0.37 -7.14
N GLU A 73 6.35 -0.25 -6.95
CA GLU A 73 5.06 0.21 -7.43
C GLU A 73 4.05 0.47 -6.32
N SER A 74 4.49 0.40 -5.06
CA SER A 74 3.66 0.57 -3.89
C SER A 74 3.35 2.03 -3.62
N SER A 75 2.07 2.31 -3.32
CA SER A 75 1.62 3.60 -2.79
C SER A 75 1.78 3.69 -1.27
N VAL A 76 2.52 2.77 -0.64
CA VAL A 76 2.69 2.70 0.82
C VAL A 76 4.06 3.21 1.21
N ASP A 77 4.06 4.25 2.06
CA ASP A 77 5.26 4.80 2.68
C ASP A 77 5.25 4.57 4.19
N PHE A 78 6.43 4.60 4.81
CA PHE A 78 6.59 4.47 6.27
C PHE A 78 7.30 5.71 6.84
N ASP A 79 6.59 6.45 7.68
CA ASP A 79 7.15 7.56 8.45
C ASP A 79 7.93 6.99 9.64
N VAL A 80 9.26 7.13 9.58
CA VAL A 80 10.19 6.61 10.59
C VAL A 80 10.06 7.36 11.92
N GLU A 81 9.68 8.64 11.91
CA GLU A 81 9.53 9.46 13.10
C GLU A 81 8.24 9.11 13.83
N LYS A 82 7.13 9.03 13.10
CA LYS A 82 5.81 8.72 13.66
C LYS A 82 5.55 7.22 13.83
N LYS A 83 6.43 6.37 13.30
CA LYS A 83 6.30 4.90 13.26
C LYS A 83 4.96 4.46 12.64
N LYS A 84 4.56 5.09 11.54
CA LYS A 84 3.26 4.87 10.90
C LYS A 84 3.39 4.64 9.41
N TYR A 85 2.54 3.77 8.88
CA TYR A 85 2.36 3.59 7.45
C TYR A 85 1.34 4.59 6.90
N TYR A 86 1.59 5.10 5.71
CA TYR A 86 0.74 6.04 4.99
C TYR A 86 0.51 5.57 3.56
N PHE A 87 -0.68 5.83 3.04
CA PHE A 87 -1.01 5.58 1.64
C PHE A 87 -0.96 6.89 0.86
N ASN A 88 -0.02 6.99 -0.07
CA ASN A 88 0.06 8.07 -1.03
C ASN A 88 -0.73 7.67 -2.28
N LEU A 89 -2.05 7.92 -2.27
CA LEU A 89 -2.92 7.73 -3.44
C LEU A 89 -2.62 8.72 -4.58
N CYS A 90 -1.72 9.68 -4.37
CA CYS A 90 -1.36 10.66 -5.38
C CYS A 90 -0.15 10.15 -6.19
N SER A 91 -0.30 10.09 -7.51
CA SER A 91 0.74 9.88 -8.55
C SER A 91 1.08 8.45 -9.02
N LYS A 92 0.08 7.77 -9.59
CA LYS A 92 0.29 6.88 -10.77
C LYS A 92 -0.57 7.28 -11.97
N VAL A 93 -0.74 8.59 -12.17
CA VAL A 93 -1.31 9.16 -13.41
C VAL A 93 -0.24 9.98 -14.13
N LYS A 94 1.01 9.51 -14.18
CA LYS A 94 2.05 10.14 -15.01
C LYS A 94 3.12 9.10 -15.36
N GLU A 95 2.83 8.23 -16.33
CA GLU A 95 3.84 7.69 -17.26
C GLU A 95 3.18 6.82 -18.34
N SER A 96 2.45 7.48 -19.24
CA SER A 96 2.14 6.96 -20.58
C SER A 96 1.87 8.10 -21.58
N ASN A 97 2.56 9.24 -21.43
CA ASN A 97 2.49 10.33 -22.41
C ASN A 97 3.87 10.99 -22.54
N LYS A 98 4.81 10.26 -23.14
CA LYS A 98 5.78 10.89 -24.04
C LYS A 98 5.33 10.53 -25.44
N GLU A 99 4.54 11.40 -26.05
CA GLU A 99 4.63 11.73 -27.47
C GLU A 99 3.79 12.98 -27.77
N PHE A 100 4.49 13.98 -28.33
CA PHE A 100 4.01 15.08 -29.17
C PHE A 100 3.22 16.29 -28.60
N SER A 101 3.92 17.43 -28.66
CA SER A 101 3.47 18.74 -29.17
C SER A 101 2.33 19.53 -28.50
N ASN A 102 2.75 20.63 -27.85
CA ASN A 102 2.35 22.00 -28.21
C ASN A 102 0.85 22.37 -28.10
N ASN A 103 0.32 22.49 -26.88
CA ASN A 103 -0.99 23.11 -26.63
C ASN A 103 -0.86 24.34 -25.72
N LYS A 104 -0.59 25.50 -26.31
CA LYS A 104 -0.63 26.81 -25.63
C LYS A 104 -1.58 27.82 -26.30
N THR A 105 -2.38 27.42 -27.29
CA THR A 105 -3.18 28.36 -28.12
C THR A 105 -4.69 28.19 -28.03
N VAL A 106 -5.23 27.17 -27.36
CA VAL A 106 -6.68 26.88 -27.39
C VAL A 106 -7.52 27.72 -26.41
N ASN A 107 -6.91 28.33 -25.38
CA ASN A 107 -7.67 29.08 -24.36
C ASN A 107 -7.98 30.55 -24.69
N HIS A 108 -7.38 31.14 -25.74
CA HIS A 108 -7.59 32.56 -26.02
C HIS A 108 -8.87 32.82 -26.87
N ASP A 109 -9.26 31.88 -27.72
CA ASP A 109 -10.40 32.07 -28.62
C ASP A 109 -11.75 31.90 -27.90
N THR A 110 -11.82 31.05 -26.88
CA THR A 110 -13.04 30.87 -26.07
C THR A 110 -13.30 32.07 -25.16
N GLU A 111 -12.24 32.71 -24.65
CA GLU A 111 -12.33 33.92 -23.83
C GLU A 111 -12.83 35.12 -24.66
N THR A 112 -12.32 35.29 -25.89
CA THR A 112 -12.73 36.39 -26.78
C THR A 112 -14.17 36.21 -27.29
N GLN A 113 -14.59 34.99 -27.62
CA GLN A 113 -15.99 34.70 -27.95
C GLN A 113 -16.93 34.99 -26.78
N LYS A 114 -16.56 34.60 -25.55
CA LYS A 114 -17.38 34.87 -24.35
C LYS A 114 -17.53 36.37 -24.10
N GLN A 115 -16.45 37.15 -24.29
CA GLN A 115 -16.49 38.61 -24.11
C GLN A 115 -17.37 39.31 -25.17
N GLN A 116 -17.34 38.84 -26.42
CA GLN A 116 -18.22 39.39 -27.47
C GLN A 116 -19.71 39.07 -27.21
N LEU A 117 -20.01 37.87 -26.72
CA LEU A 117 -21.37 37.48 -26.36
C LEU A 117 -21.92 38.35 -25.22
N MET A 118 -21.12 38.59 -24.17
CA MET A 118 -21.52 39.44 -23.05
C MET A 118 -21.84 40.88 -23.49
N ARG A 119 -21.02 41.46 -24.37
CA ARG A 119 -21.25 42.82 -24.92
C ARG A 119 -22.56 42.89 -25.72
N SER A 120 -22.81 41.88 -26.56
CA SER A 120 -24.02 41.82 -27.38
C SER A 120 -25.29 41.74 -26.51
N MET A 121 -25.25 40.96 -25.43
CA MET A 121 -26.36 40.84 -24.48
C MET A 121 -26.61 42.13 -23.68
N THR A 122 -25.56 42.91 -23.38
CA THR A 122 -25.73 44.19 -22.68
C THR A 122 -26.49 45.20 -23.53
N HIS A 123 -26.21 45.24 -24.84
CA HIS A 123 -26.92 46.12 -25.77
C HIS A 123 -28.40 45.74 -25.96
N LEU A 124 -28.75 44.46 -25.81
CA LEU A 124 -30.14 44.01 -25.88
C LEU A 124 -30.96 44.41 -24.63
N TRP A 125 -30.28 44.56 -23.48
CA TRP A 125 -30.88 44.94 -22.20
C TRP A 125 -31.05 46.45 -22.01
N LEU A 126 -30.35 47.26 -22.81
CA LEU A 126 -30.34 48.72 -22.72
C LEU A 126 -31.27 49.40 -23.75
N LYS A 127 -32.21 48.66 -24.33
CA LYS A 127 -33.24 49.16 -25.25
C LYS A 127 -34.62 48.88 -24.67
#